data_AF-A0A4V1Y4T3-F1
#
_entry.id   AF-A0A4V1Y4T3-F1
#
_cell.length_a   1.000
_cell.length_b   1.000
_cell.length_c   1.000
_cell.angle_alpha   90.00
_cell.angle_beta   90.00
_cell.angle_gamma   90.00
#
_symmetry.space_group_name_H-M   'P 1'
#
loop_
_entity.id
_entity.type
_entity.pdbx_description
1 polymer ?
#
loop_
_entity_poly.entity_id
_entity_poly.type
_entity_poly.pdbx_seq_one_letter_code
_entity_poly.pdbx_strand_id
1 'polypeptide(L)'
;MREPVALLGGRSLINQKHGTPSRFPRGGSVVTQFEKMTAWRRSIPQQKKLGLPVPPHMPVTHDASKALWRGLEPILCVGDDGDFRPGIIRWLEEIRTEVLDSEEHVLNMVAIHAQGMTYGTQSSVFETGIDDKLSLNMVMFRHDYAGIAAVVDVVKSTDKAVTALTMFVRNLRSAAGDHSGKTQEIADQIRESAYADLDLLFRDRLANFDESQDPVTYSNAWLDEVHRLLLAMGRDYLSQSPVPVFEEHESGRFLKRTCNQG
;
A
#
# COMPACT_ATOMS: atom_id res chain seq x y z
N MET A 1 26.42 1.78 -11.31
CA MET A 1 26.11 3.23 -11.14
C MET A 1 25.15 3.31 -9.95
N ARG A 2 25.39 4.16 -8.94
CA ARG A 2 24.49 4.25 -7.76
C ARG A 2 23.31 5.15 -8.12
N GLU A 3 22.08 4.66 -7.96
CA GLU A 3 20.86 5.45 -8.15
C GLU A 3 20.81 6.61 -7.13
N PRO A 4 20.32 7.79 -7.52
CA PRO A 4 20.03 8.87 -6.58
C PRO A 4 18.93 8.45 -5.60
N VAL A 5 19.10 8.75 -4.30
CA VAL A 5 18.17 8.39 -3.22
C VAL A 5 17.56 9.65 -2.60
N ALA A 6 16.23 9.77 -2.65
CA ALA A 6 15.46 10.78 -1.94
C ALA A 6 14.96 10.19 -0.60
N LEU A 7 15.37 10.77 0.52
CA LEU A 7 14.97 10.31 1.85
C LEU A 7 13.60 10.88 2.24
N LEU A 8 12.67 10.02 2.64
CA LEU A 8 11.41 10.39 3.28
C LEU A 8 11.48 10.07 4.78
N GLY A 9 11.33 11.09 5.61
CA GLY A 9 11.39 10.98 7.06
C GLY A 9 10.00 10.99 7.70
N GLY A 10 9.67 9.93 8.44
CA GLY A 10 8.52 9.86 9.34
C GLY A 10 8.93 10.15 10.79
N ARG A 11 9.28 11.39 11.14
CA ARG A 11 9.62 11.73 12.54
C ARG A 11 8.37 12.00 13.38
N SER A 12 8.07 11.09 14.30
CA SER A 12 7.30 11.39 15.51
C SER A 12 8.29 11.78 16.62
N LEU A 13 8.52 13.08 16.83
CA LEU A 13 9.38 13.55 17.92
C LEU A 13 8.70 13.26 19.26
N ILE A 14 9.31 12.36 20.03
CA ILE A 14 8.88 11.90 21.36
C ILE A 14 9.16 12.95 22.43
N ASN A 15 8.33 12.89 23.46
CA ASN A 15 8.44 13.55 24.75
C ASN A 15 9.47 12.79 25.62
N GLN A 16 10.70 13.28 25.77
CA GLN A 16 11.62 12.79 26.82
C GLN A 16 11.94 13.91 27.82
N LYS A 17 11.64 13.64 29.10
CA LYS A 17 12.03 14.47 30.25
C LYS A 17 13.45 14.11 30.69
N HIS A 18 14.46 14.38 29.87
CA HIS A 18 15.84 14.51 30.35
C HIS A 18 16.44 15.76 29.71
N GLY A 19 16.56 16.83 30.52
CA GLY A 19 17.07 18.15 30.13
C GLY A 19 16.30 18.78 28.98
N THR A 20 15.30 19.63 29.27
CA THR A 20 14.42 20.26 28.26
C THR A 20 15.18 20.72 27.00
N PRO A 21 15.11 19.97 25.89
CA PRO A 21 15.52 20.48 24.60
C PRO A 21 14.39 21.36 24.06
N SER A 22 14.72 22.25 23.13
CA SER A 22 13.73 23.05 22.41
C SER A 22 12.63 22.16 21.83
N ARG A 23 11.39 22.36 22.33
CA ARG A 23 10.22 21.63 21.84
C ARG A 23 9.73 22.32 20.58
N PHE A 24 10.01 21.74 19.41
CA PHE A 24 9.39 22.22 18.17
C PHE A 24 7.88 21.97 18.21
N PRO A 25 7.06 22.95 17.78
CA PRO A 25 5.61 22.78 17.74
C PRO A 25 5.23 21.60 16.84
N ARG A 26 4.38 20.71 17.34
CA ARG A 26 3.83 19.59 16.57
C ARG A 26 2.64 20.08 15.76
N GLY A 27 2.90 20.43 14.51
CA GLY A 27 1.89 20.87 13.55
C GLY A 27 1.73 22.38 13.48
N GLY A 28 1.40 22.85 12.27
CA GLY A 28 1.30 24.27 11.91
C GLY A 28 2.01 24.55 10.58
N SER A 29 1.56 25.60 9.87
CA SER A 29 2.10 26.01 8.55
C SER A 29 3.62 26.25 8.57
N VAL A 30 4.17 26.63 9.72
CA VAL A 30 5.61 26.92 9.88
C VAL A 30 6.47 25.66 9.70
N VAL A 31 6.09 24.50 10.23
CA VAL A 31 6.92 23.28 10.13
C VAL A 31 6.97 22.77 8.69
N THR A 32 5.86 22.89 7.95
CA THR A 32 5.79 22.49 6.54
C THR A 32 6.67 23.33 5.62
N GLN A 33 7.08 24.53 6.05
CA GLN A 33 7.99 25.38 5.30
C GLN A 33 9.45 24.93 5.39
N PHE A 34 9.84 24.28 6.50
CA PHE A 34 11.23 23.90 6.76
C PHE A 34 11.50 22.41 6.54
N GLU A 35 10.58 21.53 6.95
CA GLU A 35 10.74 20.08 6.78
C GLU A 35 10.32 19.64 5.37
N LYS A 36 11.27 19.12 4.60
CA LYS A 36 11.10 18.77 3.18
C LYS A 36 11.00 17.27 2.93
N MET A 37 11.26 16.43 3.93
CA MET A 37 11.31 14.98 3.78
C MET A 37 10.00 14.29 4.17
N THR A 38 8.96 15.02 4.54
CA THR A 38 7.73 14.43 5.07
C THR A 38 6.52 14.81 4.22
N ALA A 39 5.65 13.83 3.94
CA ALA A 39 4.33 14.08 3.36
C ALA A 39 3.38 14.62 4.44
N TRP A 40 2.46 15.50 4.06
CA TRP A 40 1.58 16.18 5.00
C TRP A 40 0.11 15.87 4.75
N ARG A 41 -0.71 16.05 5.80
CA ARG A 41 -2.16 16.01 5.70
C ARG A 41 -2.80 17.04 6.62
N ARG A 42 -3.95 17.57 6.25
CA ARG A 42 -4.79 18.36 7.16
C ARG A 42 -5.43 17.44 8.20
N SER A 43 -5.53 17.91 9.45
CA SER A 43 -6.15 17.14 10.54
C SER A 43 -7.32 17.86 11.17
N ILE A 44 -8.54 17.60 10.66
CA ILE A 44 -9.80 18.06 11.26
C ILE A 44 -9.97 17.58 12.71
N PRO A 45 -9.64 16.32 13.08
CA PRO A 45 -9.74 15.89 14.47
C PRO A 45 -8.85 16.73 15.40
N GLN A 46 -7.63 17.04 14.95
CA GLN A 46 -6.69 17.83 15.75
C GLN A 46 -7.12 19.31 15.84
N GLN A 47 -7.70 19.85 14.77
CA GLN A 47 -8.30 21.19 14.78
C GLN A 47 -9.35 21.32 15.89
N LYS A 48 -10.32 20.40 15.92
CA LYS A 48 -11.40 20.39 16.92
C LYS A 48 -10.85 20.23 18.33
N LYS A 49 -9.88 19.32 18.53
CA LYS A 49 -9.25 19.07 19.83
C LYS A 49 -8.50 20.29 20.38
N LEU A 50 -7.87 21.07 19.51
CA LEU A 50 -7.06 22.23 19.89
C LEU A 50 -7.80 23.57 19.77
N GLY A 51 -9.04 23.59 19.28
CA GLY A 51 -9.80 24.81 19.04
C GLY A 51 -9.18 25.74 17.99
N LEU A 52 -8.50 25.18 16.98
CA LEU A 52 -7.78 25.98 15.99
C LEU A 52 -8.72 26.52 14.89
N PRO A 53 -8.49 27.75 14.39
CA PRO A 53 -9.34 28.36 13.36
C PRO A 53 -9.22 27.63 12.01
N VAL A 54 -8.06 27.02 11.73
CA VAL A 54 -7.80 26.24 10.51
C VAL A 54 -7.23 24.86 10.87
N PRO A 55 -7.46 23.83 10.04
CA PRO A 55 -6.89 22.51 10.27
C PRO A 55 -5.36 22.56 10.25
N PRO A 56 -4.66 22.10 11.31
CA PRO A 56 -3.22 22.04 11.28
C PRO A 56 -2.75 20.95 10.30
N HIS A 57 -1.59 21.20 9.68
CA HIS A 57 -0.87 20.17 8.94
C HIS A 57 -0.18 19.22 9.92
N MET A 58 -0.38 17.92 9.68
CA MET A 58 0.20 16.83 10.44
C MET A 58 1.00 15.94 9.48
N PRO A 59 2.13 15.37 9.92
CA PRO A 59 2.88 14.45 9.09
C PRO A 59 2.05 13.19 8.81
N VAL A 60 2.17 12.67 7.60
CA VAL A 60 1.70 11.33 7.24
C VAL A 60 2.73 10.34 7.76
N THR A 61 2.29 9.44 8.63
CA THR A 61 3.14 8.40 9.21
C THR A 61 3.11 7.16 8.32
N HIS A 62 4.29 6.61 8.02
CA HIS A 62 4.38 5.30 7.39
C HIS A 62 3.84 4.22 8.34
N ASP A 63 3.23 3.19 7.75
CA ASP A 63 2.72 2.03 8.47
C ASP A 63 3.75 0.91 8.32
N ALA A 64 4.38 0.51 9.42
CA ALA A 64 5.44 -0.50 9.40
C ALA A 64 4.95 -1.90 8.99
N SER A 65 3.63 -2.13 8.98
CA SER A 65 3.03 -3.39 8.51
C SER A 65 2.78 -3.41 7.00
N LYS A 66 3.15 -2.35 6.27
CA LYS A 66 2.86 -2.19 4.85
C LYS A 66 4.12 -1.83 4.07
N ALA A 67 4.30 -2.45 2.92
CA ALA A 67 5.26 -2.02 1.93
C ALA A 67 4.97 -0.58 1.48
N LEU A 68 6.04 0.19 1.19
CA LEU A 68 5.96 1.62 0.86
C LEU A 68 5.06 1.91 -0.35
N TRP A 69 5.06 1.03 -1.35
CA TRP A 69 4.25 1.22 -2.56
C TRP A 69 2.74 1.29 -2.28
N ARG A 70 2.29 0.75 -1.15
CA ARG A 70 0.87 0.82 -0.71
C ARG A 70 0.50 2.21 -0.15
N GLY A 71 1.48 3.06 0.10
CA GLY A 71 1.33 4.38 0.71
C GLY A 71 1.79 5.53 -0.18
N LEU A 72 1.73 5.38 -1.51
CA LEU A 72 2.26 6.38 -2.46
C LEU A 72 1.39 7.62 -2.63
N GLU A 73 0.09 7.53 -2.41
CA GLU A 73 -0.85 8.63 -2.67
C GLU A 73 -0.44 9.95 -1.99
N PRO A 74 -0.08 9.99 -0.68
CA PRO A 74 0.39 11.24 -0.05
C PRO A 74 1.78 11.71 -0.50
N ILE A 75 2.55 10.87 -1.20
CA ILE A 75 3.90 11.17 -1.68
C ILE A 75 3.83 11.75 -3.10
N LEU A 76 2.95 11.21 -3.95
CA LEU A 76 2.91 11.52 -5.39
C LEU A 76 1.73 12.39 -5.80
N CYS A 77 0.59 12.33 -5.11
CA CYS A 77 -0.61 13.06 -5.51
C CYS A 77 -0.67 14.49 -4.95
N VAL A 78 -1.18 15.40 -5.77
CA VAL A 78 -1.66 16.71 -5.31
C VAL A 78 -3.13 16.58 -4.97
N GLY A 79 -3.53 17.05 -3.78
CA GLY A 79 -4.93 17.07 -3.38
C GLY A 79 -5.62 18.36 -3.80
N ASP A 80 -6.95 18.35 -3.88
CA ASP A 80 -7.77 19.52 -4.22
C ASP A 80 -7.51 20.72 -3.27
N ASP A 81 -7.16 20.41 -2.03
CA ASP A 81 -6.89 21.35 -0.94
C ASP A 81 -5.47 21.93 -0.95
N GLY A 82 -4.63 21.48 -1.90
CA GLY A 82 -3.25 21.91 -2.07
C GLY A 82 -2.25 20.74 -2.22
N ASP A 83 -1.03 21.11 -2.59
CA ASP A 83 0.09 20.18 -2.73
C ASP A 83 0.78 19.94 -1.38
N PHE A 84 0.49 18.78 -0.79
CA PHE A 84 1.03 18.31 0.49
C PHE A 84 2.11 17.24 0.35
N ARG A 85 2.62 17.03 -0.88
CA ARG A 85 3.72 16.12 -1.12
C ARG A 85 4.96 16.58 -0.35
N PRO A 86 5.90 15.67 -0.03
CA PRO A 86 7.18 16.04 0.55
C PRO A 86 7.86 17.11 -0.31
N GLY A 87 8.46 18.11 0.32
CA GLY A 87 9.16 19.19 -0.38
C GLY A 87 10.26 18.68 -1.32
N ILE A 88 10.92 17.57 -0.98
CA ILE A 88 11.92 16.93 -1.85
C ILE A 88 11.29 16.37 -3.14
N ILE A 89 10.05 15.86 -3.09
CA ILE A 89 9.34 15.38 -4.28
C ILE A 89 8.99 16.55 -5.20
N ARG A 90 8.50 17.64 -4.62
CA ARG A 90 8.23 18.89 -5.35
C ARG A 90 9.50 19.46 -6.00
N TRP A 91 10.63 19.37 -5.31
CA TRP A 91 11.92 19.79 -5.84
C TRP A 91 12.41 18.89 -6.99
N LEU A 92 12.19 17.58 -6.92
CA LEU A 92 12.50 16.68 -8.05
C LEU A 92 11.72 17.05 -9.31
N GLU A 93 10.45 17.44 -9.16
CA GLU A 93 9.64 17.95 -10.27
C GLU A 93 10.20 19.26 -10.87
N GLU A 94 10.66 20.19 -10.04
CA GLU A 94 11.33 21.42 -10.48
C GLU A 94 12.62 21.09 -11.27
N ILE A 95 13.47 20.19 -10.75
CA ILE A 95 14.69 19.73 -11.45
C ILE A 95 14.36 19.15 -12.82
N ARG A 96 13.31 18.33 -12.93
CA ARG A 96 12.91 17.76 -14.23
C ARG A 96 12.61 18.86 -15.24
N THR A 97 11.91 19.89 -14.81
CA THR A 97 11.49 21.00 -15.68
C THR A 97 12.68 21.87 -16.11
N GLU A 98 13.68 22.04 -15.24
CA GLU A 98 14.81 22.94 -15.48
C GLU A 98 16.05 22.28 -16.10
N VAL A 99 16.23 20.96 -15.93
CA VAL A 99 17.51 20.27 -16.22
C VAL A 99 17.37 19.13 -17.22
N LEU A 100 16.19 18.53 -17.37
CA LEU A 100 15.99 17.35 -18.22
C LEU A 100 15.54 17.72 -19.65
N ASP A 101 16.47 18.27 -20.43
CA ASP A 101 16.27 18.63 -21.86
C ASP A 101 16.64 17.50 -22.85
N SER A 102 17.21 16.38 -22.39
CA SER A 102 17.73 15.33 -23.27
C SER A 102 17.21 13.93 -22.94
N GLU A 103 16.98 13.12 -23.98
CA GLU A 103 16.70 11.69 -23.82
C GLU A 103 17.91 10.99 -23.17
N GLU A 104 17.62 10.28 -22.07
CA GLU A 104 18.55 9.51 -21.23
C GLU A 104 19.47 10.32 -20.29
N HIS A 105 18.88 10.94 -19.26
CA HIS A 105 19.62 11.53 -18.15
C HIS A 105 19.80 10.55 -16.99
N VAL A 106 20.89 10.67 -16.22
CA VAL A 106 21.17 9.85 -15.02
C VAL A 106 20.12 9.99 -13.90
N LEU A 107 19.18 10.92 -14.04
CA LEU A 107 18.09 11.17 -13.10
C LEU A 107 16.75 10.60 -13.60
N ASN A 108 16.73 9.85 -14.70
CA ASN A 108 15.52 9.24 -15.23
C ASN A 108 14.86 8.25 -14.26
N MET A 109 15.63 7.69 -13.34
CA MET A 109 15.13 6.85 -12.27
C MET A 109 15.63 7.38 -10.93
N VAL A 110 14.71 7.54 -9.98
CA VAL A 110 15.01 7.99 -8.63
C VAL A 110 14.45 6.99 -7.64
N ALA A 111 15.27 6.64 -6.66
CA ALA A 111 14.81 5.84 -5.55
C ALA A 111 14.31 6.72 -4.42
N ILE A 112 13.06 6.51 -4.02
CA ILE A 112 12.52 7.02 -2.77
C ILE A 112 12.89 6.05 -1.65
N HIS A 113 13.46 6.54 -0.56
CA HIS A 113 13.81 5.76 0.61
C HIS A 113 13.05 6.27 1.83
N ALA A 114 12.06 5.52 2.28
CA ALA A 114 11.26 5.85 3.45
C ALA A 114 11.91 5.30 4.72
N GLN A 115 12.16 6.21 5.66
CA GLN A 115 12.70 5.91 6.98
C GLN A 115 11.78 6.46 8.07
N GLY A 116 11.45 5.61 9.04
CA GLY A 116 10.50 5.95 10.09
C GLY A 116 10.62 5.04 11.30
N MET A 117 9.84 5.36 12.33
CA MET A 117 9.77 4.57 13.57
C MET A 117 8.34 4.57 14.09
N THR A 118 7.88 3.39 14.50
CA THR A 118 6.63 3.21 15.23
C THR A 118 6.92 3.10 16.72
N TYR A 119 6.13 3.80 17.52
CA TYR A 119 6.21 3.75 18.98
C TYR A 119 4.93 3.15 19.54
N GLY A 120 5.10 2.24 20.49
CA GLY A 120 4.00 1.56 21.16
C GLY A 120 3.30 2.45 22.19
N THR A 121 2.78 1.82 23.25
CA THR A 121 1.94 2.47 24.27
C THR A 121 2.51 3.80 24.76
N GLN A 122 1.69 4.86 24.72
CA GLN A 122 2.04 6.22 25.15
C GLN A 122 3.30 6.82 24.48
N SER A 123 3.74 6.25 23.35
CA SER A 123 5.00 6.62 22.69
C SER A 123 6.23 6.49 23.61
N SER A 124 6.19 5.59 24.60
CA SER A 124 7.28 5.40 25.55
C SER A 124 8.19 4.21 25.22
N VAL A 125 7.80 3.38 24.26
CA VAL A 125 8.54 2.18 23.85
C VAL A 125 8.70 2.19 22.33
N PHE A 126 9.92 1.94 21.86
CA PHE A 126 10.18 1.66 20.47
C PHE A 126 9.54 0.32 20.10
N GLU A 127 8.69 0.32 19.09
CA GLU A 127 8.02 -0.90 18.63
C GLU A 127 8.73 -1.47 17.42
N THR A 128 8.89 -0.66 16.36
CA THR A 128 9.56 -1.12 15.14
C THR A 128 10.09 0.04 14.29
N GLY A 129 11.10 -0.24 13.47
CA GLY A 129 11.68 0.68 12.50
C GLY A 129 11.08 0.47 11.11
N ILE A 130 11.07 1.50 10.29
CA ILE A 130 10.65 1.47 8.89
C ILE A 130 11.86 1.86 8.07
N ASP A 131 12.23 1.00 7.12
CA ASP A 131 13.32 1.20 6.16
C ASP A 131 12.93 0.50 4.85
N ASP A 132 12.36 1.24 3.90
CA ASP A 132 11.89 0.70 2.62
C ASP A 132 12.27 1.62 1.46
N LYS A 133 12.64 1.04 0.31
CA LYS A 133 13.14 1.75 -0.87
C LYS A 133 12.32 1.37 -2.10
N LEU A 134 11.90 2.37 -2.87
CA LEU A 134 11.15 2.18 -4.10
C LEU A 134 11.74 3.03 -5.23
N SER A 135 12.11 2.39 -6.33
CA SER A 135 12.60 3.08 -7.53
C SER A 135 11.42 3.45 -8.43
N LEU A 136 11.37 4.70 -8.86
CA LEU A 136 10.36 5.25 -9.75
C LEU A 136 11.04 5.99 -10.90
N ASN A 137 10.41 5.97 -12.07
CA ASN A 137 10.78 6.88 -13.15
C ASN A 137 10.54 8.34 -12.72
N MET A 138 11.40 9.26 -13.15
CA MET A 138 11.33 10.69 -12.83
C MET A 138 9.99 11.33 -13.24
N VAL A 139 9.30 10.79 -14.25
CA VAL A 139 7.97 11.26 -14.64
C VAL A 139 6.94 11.13 -13.51
N MET A 140 7.10 10.16 -12.61
CA MET A 140 6.18 9.92 -11.48
C MET A 140 6.15 11.06 -10.46
N PHE A 141 7.10 11.99 -10.50
CA PHE A 141 7.11 13.16 -9.62
C PHE A 141 6.38 14.37 -10.22
N ARG A 142 5.98 14.30 -11.50
CA ARG A 142 5.28 15.38 -12.19
C ARG A 142 3.79 15.35 -11.83
N HIS A 143 3.28 16.39 -11.19
CA HIS A 143 1.94 16.38 -10.58
C HIS A 143 0.79 16.18 -11.57
N ASP A 144 1.00 16.52 -12.84
CA ASP A 144 0.03 16.41 -13.93
C ASP A 144 0.16 15.09 -14.73
N TYR A 145 1.09 14.20 -14.34
CA TYR A 145 1.26 12.92 -15.02
C TYR A 145 0.11 11.97 -14.67
N ALA A 146 -0.69 11.60 -15.67
CA ALA A 146 -1.85 10.72 -15.52
C ALA A 146 -1.50 9.34 -14.96
N GLY A 147 -0.26 8.87 -15.11
CA GLY A 147 0.20 7.61 -14.53
C GLY A 147 0.15 7.57 -13.01
N ILE A 148 0.25 8.72 -12.32
CA ILE A 148 0.14 8.78 -10.85
C ILE A 148 -1.25 8.31 -10.39
N ALA A 149 -2.32 8.84 -11.01
CA ALA A 149 -3.68 8.44 -10.69
C ALA A 149 -3.90 6.96 -11.00
N ALA A 150 -3.36 6.49 -12.13
CA ALA A 150 -3.45 5.09 -12.53
C ALA A 150 -2.76 4.14 -11.52
N VAL A 151 -1.55 4.47 -11.05
CA VAL A 151 -0.85 3.73 -9.98
C VAL A 151 -1.70 3.65 -8.71
N VAL A 152 -2.25 4.78 -8.26
CA VAL A 152 -3.07 4.83 -7.05
C VAL A 152 -4.32 3.97 -7.19
N ASP A 153 -4.95 3.97 -8.37
CA ASP A 153 -6.12 3.13 -8.66
C ASP A 153 -5.77 1.65 -8.72
N VAL A 154 -4.59 1.28 -9.23
CA VAL A 154 -4.08 -0.10 -9.18
C VAL A 154 -3.89 -0.56 -7.74
N VAL A 155 -3.25 0.25 -6.89
CA VAL A 155 -3.08 -0.06 -5.46
C VAL A 155 -4.43 -0.24 -4.76
N LYS A 156 -5.38 0.70 -4.97
CA LYS A 156 -6.73 0.63 -4.40
C LYS A 156 -7.52 -0.60 -4.87
N SER A 157 -7.39 -0.96 -6.15
CA SER A 157 -8.04 -2.14 -6.72
C SER A 157 -7.44 -3.43 -6.19
N THR A 158 -6.12 -3.46 -6.00
CA THR A 158 -5.39 -4.59 -5.40
C THR A 158 -5.81 -4.79 -3.94
N ASP A 159 -5.94 -3.72 -3.15
CA ASP A 159 -6.42 -3.82 -1.76
C ASP A 159 -7.83 -4.44 -1.67
N LYS A 160 -8.72 -4.08 -2.60
CA LYS A 160 -10.06 -4.69 -2.71
C LYS A 160 -9.96 -6.17 -3.08
N ALA A 161 -9.10 -6.52 -4.03
CA ALA A 161 -8.91 -7.91 -4.47
C ALA A 161 -8.32 -8.80 -3.36
N VAL A 162 -7.32 -8.32 -2.63
CA VAL A 162 -6.76 -9.04 -1.46
C VAL A 162 -7.81 -9.21 -0.36
N THR A 163 -8.66 -8.20 -0.15
CA THR A 163 -9.79 -8.31 0.77
C THR A 163 -10.78 -9.39 0.32
N ALA A 164 -11.09 -9.46 -0.97
CA ALA A 164 -11.96 -10.49 -1.53
C ALA A 164 -11.35 -11.91 -1.38
N LEU A 165 -10.06 -12.08 -1.64
CA LEU A 165 -9.34 -13.34 -1.40
C LEU A 165 -9.43 -13.75 0.08
N THR A 166 -9.18 -12.82 0.99
CA THR A 166 -9.24 -13.06 2.43
C THR A 166 -10.64 -13.53 2.85
N MET A 167 -11.69 -12.87 2.35
CA MET A 167 -13.08 -13.23 2.60
C MET A 167 -13.44 -14.59 2.02
N PHE A 168 -12.94 -14.91 0.82
CA PHE A 168 -13.11 -16.21 0.18
C PHE A 168 -12.53 -17.34 1.05
N VAL A 169 -11.26 -17.23 1.46
CA VAL A 169 -10.61 -18.26 2.28
C VAL A 169 -11.29 -18.39 3.65
N ARG A 170 -11.77 -17.29 4.21
CA ARG A 170 -12.57 -17.31 5.45
C ARG A 170 -13.85 -18.13 5.29
N ASN A 171 -14.58 -17.90 4.21
CA ASN A 171 -15.83 -18.62 3.92
C ASN A 171 -15.55 -20.10 3.65
N LEU A 172 -14.45 -20.41 2.98
CA LEU A 172 -14.01 -21.79 2.73
C LEU A 172 -13.76 -22.57 4.03
N ARG A 173 -13.07 -21.95 5.00
CA ARG A 173 -12.87 -22.57 6.33
C ARG A 173 -14.17 -22.71 7.12
N SER A 174 -15.03 -21.69 7.09
CA SER A 174 -16.34 -21.78 7.72
C SER A 174 -17.16 -22.93 7.13
N ALA A 175 -17.10 -23.15 5.82
CA ALA A 175 -17.78 -24.26 5.15
C ALA A 175 -17.20 -25.62 5.54
N ALA A 176 -15.90 -25.69 5.85
CA ALA A 176 -15.24 -26.87 6.41
C ALA A 176 -15.58 -27.15 7.89
N GLY A 177 -16.41 -26.31 8.53
CA GLY A 177 -16.80 -26.46 9.92
C GLY A 177 -15.82 -25.84 10.93
N ASP A 178 -14.84 -25.06 10.49
CA ASP A 178 -13.95 -24.32 11.38
C ASP A 178 -14.62 -23.06 11.91
N HIS A 179 -15.04 -23.12 13.17
CA HIS A 179 -15.66 -22.01 13.92
C HIS A 179 -14.74 -21.51 15.05
N SER A 180 -13.43 -21.76 14.95
CA SER A 180 -12.47 -21.63 16.06
C SER A 180 -12.23 -20.22 16.63
N GLY A 181 -12.97 -19.18 16.20
CA GLY A 181 -12.80 -17.80 16.67
C GLY A 181 -11.48 -17.13 16.27
N LYS A 182 -10.51 -17.89 15.72
CA LYS A 182 -9.21 -17.41 15.20
C LYS A 182 -9.28 -16.77 13.82
N THR A 183 -10.49 -16.47 13.37
CA THR A 183 -10.79 -16.01 12.02
C THR A 183 -10.03 -14.76 11.61
N GLN A 184 -9.76 -13.86 12.56
CA GLN A 184 -9.05 -12.61 12.29
C GLN A 184 -7.54 -12.81 12.08
N GLU A 185 -6.86 -13.59 12.93
CA GLU A 185 -5.42 -13.86 12.81
C GLU A 185 -5.11 -14.54 11.47
N ILE A 186 -5.93 -15.49 11.06
CA ILE A 186 -5.83 -16.18 9.77
C ILE A 186 -6.03 -15.19 8.61
N ALA A 187 -7.03 -14.33 8.71
CA ALA A 187 -7.30 -13.31 7.70
C ALA A 187 -6.10 -12.37 7.52
N ASP A 188 -5.44 -12.01 8.63
CA ASP A 188 -4.26 -11.15 8.62
C ASP A 188 -3.06 -11.88 7.99
N GLN A 189 -2.85 -13.17 8.29
CA GLN A 189 -1.81 -14.00 7.66
C GLN A 189 -1.99 -14.15 6.15
N ILE A 190 -3.23 -14.38 5.68
CA ILE A 190 -3.55 -14.50 4.25
C ILE A 190 -3.26 -13.18 3.54
N ARG A 191 -3.68 -12.07 4.17
CA ARG A 191 -3.46 -10.73 3.64
C ARG A 191 -1.96 -10.41 3.54
N GLU A 192 -1.20 -10.71 4.60
CA GLU A 192 0.24 -10.51 4.63
C GLU A 192 0.93 -11.33 3.53
N SER A 193 0.58 -12.61 3.40
CA SER A 193 1.13 -13.49 2.35
C SER A 193 0.81 -12.97 0.94
N ALA A 194 -0.43 -12.53 0.71
CA ALA A 194 -0.84 -11.99 -0.58
C ALA A 194 -0.04 -10.72 -0.96
N TYR A 195 0.20 -9.81 0.00
CA TYR A 195 1.01 -8.62 -0.27
C TYR A 195 2.50 -8.94 -0.45
N ALA A 196 3.03 -9.95 0.27
CA ALA A 196 4.41 -10.38 0.10
C ALA A 196 4.64 -10.94 -1.31
N ASP A 197 3.73 -11.76 -1.82
CA ASP A 197 3.80 -12.34 -3.17
C ASP A 197 3.61 -11.29 -4.27
N LEU A 198 2.87 -10.21 -3.99
CA LEU A 198 2.69 -9.08 -4.90
C LEU A 198 3.85 -8.08 -4.88
N ASP A 199 4.70 -8.08 -3.85
CA ASP A 199 5.65 -6.99 -3.58
C ASP A 199 6.65 -6.79 -4.74
N LEU A 200 7.24 -7.88 -5.25
CA LEU A 200 8.19 -7.81 -6.36
C LEU A 200 7.53 -7.32 -7.66
N LEU A 201 6.30 -7.78 -7.95
CA LEU A 201 5.53 -7.31 -9.10
C LEU A 201 5.31 -5.80 -9.01
N PHE A 202 4.93 -5.30 -7.84
CA PHE A 202 4.69 -3.87 -7.65
C PHE A 202 5.96 -3.04 -7.84
N ARG A 203 7.07 -3.48 -7.26
CA ARG A 203 8.36 -2.79 -7.39
C ARG A 203 8.85 -2.76 -8.84
N ASP A 204 8.73 -3.87 -9.56
CA ASP A 204 9.10 -3.97 -10.97
C ASP A 204 8.22 -3.07 -11.85
N ARG A 205 6.90 -3.16 -11.67
CA ARG A 205 5.94 -2.36 -12.45
C ARG A 205 6.13 -0.86 -12.23
N LEU A 206 6.42 -0.45 -11.00
CA LEU A 206 6.66 0.96 -10.67
C LEU A 206 7.99 1.48 -11.23
N ALA A 207 9.03 0.66 -11.23
CA ALA A 207 10.33 1.04 -11.80
C ALA A 207 10.26 1.21 -13.32
N ASN A 208 9.45 0.39 -14.00
CA ASN A 208 9.33 0.36 -15.47
C ASN A 208 8.15 1.19 -16.03
N PHE A 209 7.46 1.98 -15.21
CA PHE A 209 6.34 2.82 -15.66
C PHE A 209 6.83 4.23 -16.00
N ASP A 210 6.88 4.54 -17.29
CA ASP A 210 7.35 5.82 -17.83
C ASP A 210 6.35 6.50 -18.78
N GLU A 211 6.75 7.63 -19.36
CA GLU A 211 5.89 8.43 -20.24
C GLU A 211 5.70 7.84 -21.65
N SER A 212 6.45 6.80 -22.03
CA SER A 212 6.30 6.13 -23.34
C SER A 212 5.08 5.20 -23.39
N GLN A 213 4.54 4.84 -22.23
CA GLN A 213 3.44 3.90 -22.07
C GLN A 213 2.12 4.63 -21.82
N ASP A 214 1.03 4.14 -22.44
CA ASP A 214 -0.32 4.61 -22.11
C ASP A 214 -0.71 4.17 -20.68
N PRO A 215 -1.05 5.11 -19.77
CA PRO A 215 -1.31 4.80 -18.37
C PRO A 215 -2.43 3.80 -18.12
N VAL A 216 -3.48 3.85 -18.95
CA VAL A 216 -4.66 2.97 -18.81
C VAL A 216 -4.29 1.55 -19.23
N THR A 217 -3.66 1.41 -20.39
CA THR A 217 -3.22 0.11 -20.93
C THR A 217 -2.21 -0.56 -20.00
N TYR A 218 -1.22 0.21 -19.51
CA TYR A 218 -0.20 -0.31 -18.59
C TYR A 218 -0.82 -0.79 -17.26
N SER A 219 -1.71 0.03 -16.68
CA SER A 219 -2.40 -0.32 -15.43
C SER A 219 -3.34 -1.52 -15.57
N ASN A 220 -4.04 -1.66 -16.71
CA ASN A 220 -4.89 -2.82 -16.96
C ASN A 220 -4.06 -4.12 -17.06
N ALA A 221 -2.94 -4.09 -17.80
CA ALA A 221 -2.05 -5.24 -17.90
C ALA A 221 -1.47 -5.65 -16.54
N TRP A 222 -1.17 -4.66 -15.69
CA TRP A 222 -0.73 -4.88 -14.32
C TRP A 222 -1.85 -5.51 -13.45
N LEU A 223 -3.08 -4.98 -13.52
CA LEU A 223 -4.22 -5.54 -12.81
C LEU A 223 -4.55 -6.98 -13.24
N ASP A 224 -4.40 -7.30 -14.53
CA ASP A 224 -4.55 -8.67 -15.02
C ASP A 224 -3.53 -9.62 -14.38
N GLU A 225 -2.31 -9.16 -14.13
CA GLU A 225 -1.29 -9.95 -13.47
C GLU A 225 -1.55 -10.13 -11.97
N VAL A 226 -1.96 -9.05 -11.28
CA VAL A 226 -2.45 -9.13 -9.90
C VAL A 226 -3.59 -10.13 -9.79
N HIS A 227 -4.56 -10.08 -10.71
CA HIS A 227 -5.69 -10.98 -10.75
C HIS A 227 -5.26 -12.44 -10.91
N ARG A 228 -4.32 -12.73 -11.83
CA ARG A 228 -3.77 -14.09 -12.01
C ARG A 228 -3.10 -14.62 -10.75
N LEU A 229 -2.28 -13.80 -10.07
CA LEU A 229 -1.59 -14.20 -8.84
C LEU A 229 -2.58 -14.49 -7.71
N LEU A 230 -3.55 -13.61 -7.48
CA LEU A 230 -4.54 -13.80 -6.41
C LEU A 230 -5.50 -14.97 -6.69
N LEU A 231 -5.84 -15.22 -7.96
CA LEU A 231 -6.61 -16.41 -8.35
C LEU A 231 -5.82 -17.71 -8.11
N ALA A 232 -4.52 -17.72 -8.40
CA ALA A 232 -3.66 -18.87 -8.13
C ALA A 232 -3.64 -19.17 -6.63
N MET A 233 -3.41 -18.15 -5.78
CA MET A 233 -3.48 -18.32 -4.32
C MET A 233 -4.85 -18.84 -3.87
N GLY A 234 -5.94 -18.30 -4.41
CA GLY A 234 -7.30 -18.76 -4.10
C GLY A 234 -7.51 -20.24 -4.44
N ARG A 235 -6.99 -20.69 -5.59
CA ARG A 235 -7.03 -22.11 -5.99
C ARG A 235 -6.19 -22.98 -5.06
N ASP A 236 -5.02 -22.51 -4.65
CA ASP A 236 -4.16 -23.24 -3.72
C ASP A 236 -4.86 -23.43 -2.37
N TYR A 237 -5.44 -22.36 -1.80
CA TYR A 237 -6.26 -22.46 -0.59
C TYR A 237 -7.45 -23.42 -0.75
N LEU A 238 -8.11 -23.41 -1.91
CA LEU A 238 -9.20 -24.34 -2.22
C LEU A 238 -8.72 -25.79 -2.23
N SER A 239 -7.60 -26.07 -2.89
CA SER A 239 -7.04 -27.42 -3.00
C SER A 239 -6.59 -28.01 -1.65
N GLN A 240 -6.16 -27.15 -0.73
CA GLN A 240 -5.73 -27.55 0.62
C GLN A 240 -6.90 -27.66 1.60
N SER A 241 -8.10 -27.25 1.20
CA SER A 241 -9.24 -27.23 2.10
C SER A 241 -9.94 -28.59 2.17
N PRO A 242 -10.33 -29.05 3.37
CA PRO A 242 -11.08 -30.29 3.55
C PRO A 242 -12.57 -30.14 3.20
N VAL A 243 -13.00 -29.03 2.57
CA VAL A 243 -14.40 -28.86 2.16
C VAL A 243 -14.78 -30.01 1.22
N PRO A 244 -15.81 -30.81 1.56
CA PRO A 244 -16.28 -31.85 0.67
C PRO A 244 -16.80 -31.19 -0.61
N VAL A 245 -16.10 -31.42 -1.71
CA VAL A 245 -16.65 -31.17 -3.04
C VAL A 245 -17.79 -32.18 -3.17
N PHE A 246 -19.03 -31.70 -3.27
CA PHE A 246 -20.15 -32.58 -3.59
C PHE A 246 -19.89 -33.15 -4.99
N GLU A 247 -19.29 -34.34 -5.04
CA GLU A 247 -19.31 -35.16 -6.24
C GLU A 247 -20.72 -35.73 -6.37
N GLU A 248 -21.36 -35.43 -7.49
CA GLU A 248 -22.64 -36.01 -7.85
C GLU A 248 -22.40 -37.51 -8.13
N HIS A 249 -22.55 -38.35 -7.11
CA HIS A 249 -22.62 -39.78 -7.30
C HIS A 249 -23.91 -40.07 -8.09
N GLU A 250 -23.78 -40.52 -9.34
CA GLU A 250 -24.89 -41.15 -10.08
C GLU A 250 -25.46 -42.25 -9.18
N SER A 251 -26.59 -41.94 -8.55
CA SER A 251 -27.31 -42.87 -7.70
C SER A 251 -27.89 -43.93 -8.62
N GLY A 252 -27.17 -45.04 -8.74
CA GLY A 252 -27.51 -46.16 -9.60
C GLY A 252 -29.00 -46.49 -9.50
N ARG A 253 -29.66 -46.54 -10.68
CA ARG A 253 -31.05 -46.96 -10.83
C ARG A 253 -31.29 -48.23 -10.01
N PHE A 254 -32.06 -48.11 -8.93
CA PHE A 254 -32.67 -49.25 -8.27
C PHE A 254 -33.67 -49.89 -9.25
N LEU A 255 -33.19 -50.85 -10.06
CA LEU A 255 -34.07 -51.81 -10.71
C LEU A 255 -34.66 -52.71 -9.62
N LYS A 256 -35.92 -52.47 -9.27
CA LYS A 256 -36.72 -53.41 -8.49
C LYS A 256 -36.78 -54.74 -9.24
N ARG A 257 -36.06 -55.76 -8.75
CA ARG A 257 -36.34 -57.15 -9.12
C ARG A 257 -37.70 -57.51 -8.54
N THR A 258 -38.68 -57.73 -9.41
CA THR A 258 -39.93 -58.39 -9.07
C THR A 258 -39.61 -59.84 -8.70
N CYS A 259 -39.84 -60.22 -7.45
CA CYS A 259 -39.82 -61.61 -7.04
C CYS A 259 -41.19 -62.20 -7.34
N ASN A 260 -41.25 -63.07 -8.35
CA ASN A 260 -42.38 -63.94 -8.67
C ASN A 260 -42.11 -65.30 -8.02
N GLN A 261 -43.03 -65.78 -7.19
CA GLN A 261 -43.20 -67.16 -6.70
C GLN A 261 -44.31 -67.08 -5.64
N GLY A 262 -45.38 -67.87 -5.61
CA GLY A 262 -45.85 -69.03 -6.37
C GLY A 262 -47.11 -69.49 -5.64
#